data_AF-A0A3M1RRJ1-F1
#
_entry.id   AF-A0A3M1RRJ1-F1
#
_cell.length_a   1.000
_cell.length_b   1.000
_cell.length_c   1.000
_cell.angle_alpha   90.00
_cell.angle_beta   90.00
_cell.angle_gamma   90.00
#
_symmetry.space_group_name_H-M   'P 1'
#
loop_
_entity.id
_entity.type
_entity.pdbx_description
1 polymer ?
#
loop_
_entity_poly.entity_id
_entity_poly.type
_entity_poly.pdbx_seq_one_letter_code
_entity_poly.pdbx_strand_id
1 'polypeptide(L)'
;MRIKGRAWPRTGPEIWLFLRVAGLLGILRLFLPRLKLNTLLRWLTPRQIPGSPAPARLETVVRYTDALLRHFPFPGPGKCLPRTLALYYFATRYGFPVQVCCGVRRVGESLDGHAWLSLRDRPFLERSSPSHTVTFSFPGSQVSSLSPEQRYLFTCARPATDPQEMQVLLRSDLNWQEITEMAVHYSLVPLLYTSLQRLDKKARLPAGTMMQLKTLYHQHAVQNLHMRKRLQEILSAFAKAGVPVVVLKGAALAEVVYPHIALRPMRDLDLLVRREDTGEADRLLRRLHYTALSPPRFAAWYREHHHLAPYMNRDRTLALELHHHLVPPHIGVQVPVQDLWQRARPVSIASIPTLILAPEDLLLHLCLHLAYLDRFLGVGKLRALYDMALTIQRYQGELDWERLLGRGQAYKVDRGMYATLWLARHIAGAGIPDAVLSTLAAGFHGFPYEDRVLRAVATRAILTSESTTSPLTLALLYELGTALLSPQKTGRRIGTLSRRIGQRVGRRLRQARNRAFTPLS
;
A
#
# COMPACT_ATOMS: atom_id res chain seq x y z
N MET A 1 20.47 -21.05 -16.32
CA MET A 1 20.19 -21.72 -17.61
C MET A 1 21.49 -21.81 -18.40
N ARG A 2 22.02 -23.01 -18.71
CA ARG A 2 23.25 -23.18 -19.50
C ARG A 2 22.91 -22.89 -20.98
N ILE A 3 23.29 -21.72 -21.48
CA ILE A 3 23.07 -21.35 -22.89
C ILE A 3 24.08 -22.12 -23.74
N LYS A 4 23.71 -23.31 -24.22
CA LYS A 4 24.46 -24.05 -25.25
C LYS A 4 24.08 -23.47 -26.62
N GLY A 5 25.00 -22.72 -27.22
CA GLY A 5 24.82 -22.15 -28.56
C GLY A 5 26.12 -21.52 -29.08
N ARG A 6 26.32 -21.55 -30.40
CA ARG A 6 27.53 -21.04 -31.08
C ARG A 6 27.62 -19.51 -30.97
N ALA A 7 28.85 -18.96 -30.97
CA ALA A 7 29.12 -17.57 -30.57
C ALA A 7 28.83 -16.48 -31.62
N TRP A 8 28.66 -16.85 -32.90
CA TRP A 8 28.60 -15.90 -34.03
C TRP A 8 27.41 -16.19 -34.96
N PRO A 9 26.79 -15.15 -35.55
CA PRO A 9 25.61 -15.28 -36.42
C PRO A 9 25.95 -16.01 -37.73
N ARG A 10 25.01 -16.79 -38.28
CA ARG A 10 25.20 -17.47 -39.59
C ARG A 10 24.08 -17.21 -40.59
N THR A 11 22.91 -16.83 -40.12
CA THR A 11 21.74 -16.56 -40.98
C THR A 11 21.54 -15.05 -41.13
N GLY A 12 20.95 -14.61 -42.25
CA GLY A 12 20.65 -13.19 -42.49
C GLY A 12 19.94 -12.49 -41.33
N PRO A 13 18.86 -13.07 -40.74
CA PRO A 13 18.19 -12.50 -39.57
C PRO A 13 19.06 -12.41 -38.32
N GLU A 14 19.95 -13.38 -38.09
CA GLU A 14 20.88 -13.37 -36.96
C GLU A 14 21.97 -12.31 -37.13
N ILE A 15 22.48 -12.12 -38.36
CA ILE A 15 23.47 -11.07 -38.67
C ILE A 15 22.84 -9.70 -38.39
N TRP A 16 21.59 -9.50 -38.81
CA TRP A 16 20.90 -8.24 -38.55
C TRP A 16 20.64 -7.98 -37.06
N LEU A 17 20.25 -9.01 -36.30
CA LEU A 17 20.12 -8.91 -34.84
C LEU A 17 21.47 -8.59 -34.18
N PHE A 18 22.55 -9.25 -34.61
CA PHE A 18 23.91 -9.01 -34.13
C PHE A 18 24.33 -7.55 -34.36
N LEU A 19 24.13 -7.03 -35.57
CA LEU A 19 24.42 -5.63 -35.89
C LEU A 19 23.63 -4.65 -35.03
N ARG A 20 22.36 -4.96 -34.70
CA ARG A 20 21.56 -4.13 -33.79
C ARG A 20 22.08 -4.14 -32.36
N VAL A 21 22.52 -5.30 -31.85
CA VAL A 21 23.14 -5.39 -30.52
C VAL A 21 24.46 -4.61 -30.51
N ALA A 22 25.29 -4.77 -31.54
CA ALA A 22 26.55 -4.04 -31.69
C ALA A 22 26.34 -2.52 -31.79
N GLY A 23 25.38 -2.07 -32.61
CA GLY A 23 25.02 -0.67 -32.75
C GLY A 23 24.54 -0.06 -31.43
N LEU A 24 23.68 -0.76 -30.68
CA LEU A 24 23.24 -0.29 -29.37
C LEU A 24 24.39 -0.18 -28.37
N LEU A 25 25.29 -1.17 -28.32
CA LEU A 25 26.48 -1.10 -27.45
C LEU A 25 27.40 0.06 -27.85
N GLY A 26 27.55 0.35 -29.15
CA GLY A 26 28.26 1.52 -29.65
C GLY A 26 27.63 2.84 -29.17
N ILE A 27 26.30 2.96 -29.25
CA ILE A 27 25.56 4.12 -28.72
C ILE A 27 25.78 4.23 -27.21
N LEU A 28 25.61 3.15 -26.45
CA LEU A 28 25.83 3.17 -25.00
C LEU A 28 27.27 3.60 -24.66
N ARG A 29 28.27 3.21 -25.45
CA ARG A 29 29.67 3.64 -25.27
C ARG A 29 29.87 5.14 -25.41
N LEU A 30 29.13 5.78 -26.32
CA LEU A 30 29.21 7.22 -26.54
C LEU A 30 28.46 8.03 -25.48
N PHE A 31 27.30 7.55 -25.04
CA PHE A 31 26.38 8.31 -24.20
C PHE A 31 26.49 8.02 -22.70
N LEU A 32 26.91 6.82 -22.29
CA LEU A 32 26.99 6.44 -20.87
C LEU A 32 27.90 7.38 -20.04
N PRO A 33 29.05 7.88 -20.55
CA PRO A 33 29.86 8.87 -19.82
C PRO A 33 29.27 10.28 -19.81
N ARG A 34 28.33 10.58 -20.71
CA ARG A 34 27.85 11.95 -20.99
C ARG A 34 26.45 12.23 -20.44
N LEU A 35 25.68 11.19 -20.09
CA LEU A 35 24.29 11.31 -19.66
C LEU A 35 24.06 10.69 -18.29
N LYS A 36 23.15 11.29 -17.51
CA LYS A 36 22.65 10.68 -16.28
C LYS A 36 21.93 9.36 -16.61
N LEU A 37 22.18 8.32 -15.82
CA LEU A 37 21.61 6.97 -16.00
C LEU A 37 20.09 6.99 -16.17
N ASN A 38 19.38 7.81 -15.39
CA ASN A 38 17.93 7.93 -15.45
C ASN A 38 17.41 8.49 -16.79
N THR A 39 18.14 9.45 -17.37
CA THR A 39 17.82 10.03 -18.69
C THR A 39 18.01 8.99 -19.79
N LEU A 40 19.13 8.25 -19.72
CA LEU A 40 19.43 7.17 -20.65
C LEU A 40 18.39 6.05 -20.58
N LEU A 41 17.97 5.65 -19.38
CA LEU A 41 16.95 4.62 -19.18
C LEU A 41 15.58 5.03 -19.74
N ARG A 42 15.16 6.28 -19.55
CA ARG A 42 13.95 6.83 -20.19
C ARG A 42 14.03 6.77 -21.71
N TRP A 43 15.20 7.03 -22.29
CA TRP A 43 15.44 6.91 -23.74
C TRP A 43 15.40 5.46 -24.23
N LEU A 44 15.96 4.53 -23.45
CA LEU A 44 15.95 3.09 -23.79
C LEU A 44 14.55 2.46 -23.66
N THR A 45 13.70 3.00 -22.80
CA THR A 45 12.36 2.47 -22.53
C THR A 45 11.46 2.61 -23.75
N PRO A 46 10.89 1.54 -24.30
CA PRO A 46 9.93 1.66 -25.39
C PRO A 46 8.65 2.32 -24.90
N ARG A 47 7.95 3.05 -25.79
CA ARG A 47 6.66 3.67 -25.45
C ARG A 47 5.61 2.65 -24.99
N GLN A 48 5.68 1.42 -25.50
CA GLN A 48 4.85 0.29 -25.08
C GLN A 48 5.66 -1.02 -25.09
N ILE A 49 5.39 -1.89 -24.13
CA ILE A 49 5.99 -3.24 -24.03
C ILE A 49 5.00 -4.22 -24.67
N PRO A 50 5.40 -5.05 -25.65
CA PRO A 50 4.51 -6.04 -26.27
C PRO A 50 3.95 -7.05 -25.28
N GLY A 51 2.71 -7.49 -25.47
CA GLY A 51 2.03 -8.43 -24.56
C GLY A 51 2.44 -9.90 -24.70
N SER A 52 3.17 -10.26 -25.75
CA SER A 52 3.55 -11.65 -26.04
C SER A 52 5.08 -11.82 -25.91
N PRO A 53 5.59 -12.50 -24.86
CA PRO A 53 7.01 -12.64 -24.63
C PRO A 53 7.66 -13.59 -25.66
N ALA A 54 8.82 -13.19 -26.21
CA ALA A 54 9.57 -13.97 -27.20
C ALA A 54 10.93 -14.47 -26.63
N PRO A 55 10.96 -15.56 -25.84
CA PRO A 55 12.15 -15.98 -25.09
C PRO A 55 13.32 -16.42 -25.97
N ALA A 56 13.08 -17.14 -27.07
CA ALA A 56 14.13 -17.65 -27.96
C ALA A 56 14.99 -16.53 -28.59
N ARG A 57 14.39 -15.37 -28.88
CA ARG A 57 15.10 -14.20 -29.40
C ARG A 57 15.95 -13.53 -28.32
N LEU A 58 15.48 -13.54 -27.08
CA LEU A 58 16.18 -12.93 -25.96
C LEU A 58 17.46 -13.70 -25.58
N GLU A 59 17.44 -15.02 -25.62
CA GLU A 59 18.65 -15.84 -25.40
C GLU A 59 19.75 -15.51 -26.42
N THR A 60 19.37 -15.30 -27.68
CA THR A 60 20.28 -14.92 -28.75
C THR A 60 20.90 -13.54 -28.50
N VAL A 61 20.10 -12.58 -28.03
CA VAL A 61 20.59 -11.25 -27.61
C VAL A 61 21.58 -11.35 -26.45
N VAL A 62 21.31 -12.17 -25.44
CA VAL A 62 22.25 -12.40 -24.33
C VAL A 62 23.59 -12.93 -24.84
N ARG A 63 23.57 -13.93 -25.74
CA ARG A 63 24.79 -14.48 -26.35
C ARG A 63 25.61 -13.41 -27.06
N TYR A 64 24.98 -12.62 -27.93
CA TYR A 64 25.68 -11.59 -28.70
C TYR A 64 26.19 -10.45 -27.81
N THR A 65 25.42 -10.06 -26.79
CA THR A 65 25.83 -9.03 -25.83
C THR A 65 27.06 -9.49 -25.04
N ASP A 66 27.05 -10.71 -24.51
CA ASP A 66 28.18 -11.31 -23.78
C ASP A 66 29.40 -11.52 -24.70
N ALA A 67 29.21 -11.87 -25.97
CA ALA A 67 30.31 -12.01 -26.94
C ALA A 67 30.95 -10.66 -27.29
N LEU A 68 30.14 -9.65 -27.63
CA LEU A 68 30.62 -8.32 -27.99
C LEU A 68 31.32 -7.62 -26.85
N LEU A 69 30.80 -7.70 -25.61
CA LEU A 69 31.46 -7.12 -24.44
C LEU A 69 32.74 -7.85 -24.02
N ARG A 70 32.93 -9.10 -24.44
CA ARG A 70 34.21 -9.82 -24.28
C ARG A 70 35.26 -9.31 -25.26
N HIS A 71 34.89 -9.07 -26.52
CA HIS A 71 35.82 -8.62 -27.56
C HIS A 71 36.06 -7.10 -27.56
N PHE A 72 35.07 -6.31 -27.13
CA PHE A 72 35.12 -4.86 -27.10
C PHE A 72 34.69 -4.33 -25.72
N PRO A 73 35.56 -4.40 -24.71
CA PRO A 73 35.23 -3.96 -23.35
C PRO A 73 35.05 -2.43 -23.27
N PHE A 74 34.19 -2.00 -22.34
CA PHE A 74 34.06 -0.59 -21.98
C PHE A 74 35.23 -0.16 -21.07
N PRO A 75 35.70 1.08 -21.17
CA PRO A 75 36.74 1.61 -20.28
C PRO A 75 36.18 1.80 -18.85
N GLY A 76 36.90 1.31 -17.84
CA GLY A 76 36.56 1.43 -16.41
C GLY A 76 36.11 0.11 -15.74
N PRO A 77 35.98 0.10 -14.40
CA PRO A 77 35.52 -1.07 -13.66
C PRO A 77 34.01 -1.30 -13.90
N GLY A 78 33.64 -2.51 -14.33
CA GLY A 78 32.24 -2.97 -14.38
C GLY A 78 31.71 -3.25 -15.78
N LYS A 79 31.79 -4.50 -16.23
CA LYS A 79 31.10 -5.00 -17.45
C LYS A 79 29.58 -5.09 -17.29
N CYS A 80 29.08 -4.99 -16.06
CA CYS A 80 27.71 -5.29 -15.68
C CYS A 80 26.70 -4.22 -16.13
N LEU A 81 27.04 -2.93 -16.06
CA LEU A 81 26.10 -1.85 -16.40
C LEU A 81 25.80 -1.75 -17.91
N PRO A 82 26.80 -1.71 -18.83
CA PRO A 82 26.52 -1.70 -20.27
C PRO A 82 25.74 -2.94 -20.72
N ARG A 83 26.09 -4.10 -20.16
CA ARG A 83 25.35 -5.36 -20.38
C ARG A 83 23.88 -5.22 -19.99
N THR A 84 23.63 -4.79 -18.76
CA THR A 84 22.27 -4.65 -18.22
C THR A 84 21.42 -3.67 -19.04
N LEU A 85 21.98 -2.55 -19.49
CA LEU A 85 21.27 -1.59 -20.33
C LEU A 85 20.94 -2.13 -21.72
N ALA A 86 21.86 -2.88 -22.34
CA ALA A 86 21.60 -3.54 -23.62
C ALA A 86 20.48 -4.57 -23.47
N LEU A 87 20.57 -5.43 -22.45
CA LEU A 87 19.54 -6.44 -22.19
C LEU A 87 18.19 -5.80 -21.84
N TYR A 88 18.17 -4.70 -21.07
CA TYR A 88 16.96 -3.95 -20.76
C TYR A 88 16.21 -3.50 -22.02
N TYR A 89 16.94 -2.90 -22.97
CA TYR A 89 16.39 -2.38 -24.21
C TYR A 89 15.69 -3.48 -25.04
N PHE A 90 16.32 -4.65 -25.16
CA PHE A 90 15.78 -5.76 -25.95
C PHE A 90 14.71 -6.54 -25.19
N ALA A 91 14.90 -6.80 -23.90
CA ALA A 91 13.92 -7.50 -23.07
C ALA A 91 12.57 -6.77 -23.05
N THR A 92 12.57 -5.45 -22.84
CA THR A 92 11.35 -4.63 -22.88
C THR A 92 10.69 -4.61 -24.26
N ARG A 93 11.46 -4.71 -25.35
CA ARG A 93 10.92 -4.82 -26.73
C ARG A 93 10.48 -6.22 -27.13
N TYR A 94 10.91 -7.24 -26.39
CA TYR A 94 10.47 -8.62 -26.56
C TYR A 94 9.39 -9.02 -25.56
N GLY A 95 8.75 -8.05 -24.91
CA GLY A 95 7.58 -8.25 -24.07
C GLY A 95 7.87 -8.59 -22.61
N PHE A 96 9.12 -8.46 -22.16
CA PHE A 96 9.49 -8.71 -20.77
C PHE A 96 9.48 -7.40 -19.96
N PRO A 97 8.62 -7.26 -18.94
CA PRO A 97 8.55 -6.08 -18.09
C PRO A 97 9.68 -6.10 -17.03
N VAL A 98 10.92 -6.06 -17.50
CA VAL A 98 12.12 -6.11 -16.65
C VAL A 98 12.40 -4.75 -16.01
N GLN A 99 13.04 -4.78 -14.83
CA GLN A 99 13.61 -3.62 -14.16
C GLN A 99 15.14 -3.71 -14.21
N VAL A 100 15.79 -2.57 -14.39
CA VAL A 100 17.22 -2.40 -14.14
C VAL A 100 17.41 -2.20 -12.66
N CYS A 101 18.33 -2.95 -12.06
CA CYS A 101 18.75 -2.81 -10.68
C CYS A 101 20.25 -2.52 -10.65
N CYS A 102 20.67 -1.61 -9.77
CA CYS A 102 22.08 -1.45 -9.39
C CYS A 102 22.18 -1.60 -7.87
N GLY A 103 23.25 -2.21 -7.41
CA GLY A 103 23.48 -2.46 -5.99
C GLY A 103 24.95 -2.54 -5.66
N VAL A 104 25.24 -2.48 -4.36
CA VAL A 104 26.60 -2.51 -3.82
C VAL A 104 26.74 -3.60 -2.77
N ARG A 105 27.94 -4.14 -2.64
CA ARG A 105 28.32 -5.11 -1.60
C ARG A 105 29.70 -4.75 -1.07
N ARG A 106 29.88 -4.83 0.24
CA ARG A 106 31.19 -4.59 0.86
C ARG A 106 32.11 -5.80 0.66
N VAL A 107 33.32 -5.56 0.18
CA VAL A 107 34.37 -6.58 0.00
C VAL A 107 35.66 -6.04 0.62
N GLY A 108 35.95 -6.47 1.86
CA GLY A 108 37.03 -5.88 2.67
C GLY A 108 36.78 -4.40 2.96
N GLU A 109 37.76 -3.56 2.62
CA GLU A 109 37.67 -2.10 2.72
C GLU A 109 37.05 -1.42 1.48
N SER A 110 36.76 -2.18 0.42
CA SER A 110 36.23 -1.67 -0.85
C SER A 110 34.73 -1.96 -1.03
N LEU A 111 34.08 -1.17 -1.88
CA LEU A 111 32.70 -1.41 -2.34
C LEU A 111 32.70 -2.02 -3.74
N ASP A 112 32.10 -3.19 -3.87
CA ASP A 112 31.84 -3.88 -5.13
C ASP A 112 30.47 -3.50 -5.67
N GLY A 113 30.41 -2.93 -6.88
CA GLY A 113 29.19 -2.49 -7.53
C GLY A 113 28.71 -3.46 -8.61
N HIS A 114 27.42 -3.77 -8.64
CA HIS A 114 26.81 -4.65 -9.64
C HIS A 114 25.52 -4.07 -10.20
N ALA A 115 25.26 -4.30 -11.48
CA ALA A 115 24.02 -3.95 -12.14
C ALA A 115 23.45 -5.18 -12.85
N TRP A 116 22.15 -5.43 -12.68
CA TRP A 116 21.45 -6.60 -13.21
C TRP A 116 20.02 -6.27 -13.63
N LEU A 117 19.38 -7.20 -14.34
CA LEU A 117 17.94 -7.13 -14.59
C LEU A 117 17.16 -7.92 -13.55
N SER A 118 16.02 -7.38 -13.13
CA SER A 118 15.02 -8.07 -12.32
C SER A 118 13.74 -8.26 -13.14
N LEU A 119 13.10 -9.42 -13.03
CA LEU A 119 11.77 -9.67 -13.54
C LEU A 119 10.92 -10.19 -12.38
N ARG A 120 9.92 -9.39 -11.95
CA ARG A 120 9.08 -9.69 -10.78
C ARG A 120 9.93 -9.94 -9.51
N ASP A 121 10.83 -9.00 -9.22
CA ASP A 121 11.73 -9.03 -8.05
C ASP A 121 12.70 -10.23 -7.99
N ARG A 122 12.86 -10.96 -9.09
CA ARG A 122 13.83 -12.05 -9.23
C ARG A 122 14.91 -11.68 -10.24
N PRO A 123 16.19 -12.00 -9.97
CA PRO A 123 17.27 -11.82 -10.95
C PRO A 123 16.91 -12.50 -12.28
N PHE A 124 17.09 -11.76 -13.37
CA PHE A 124 16.68 -12.16 -14.71
C PHE A 124 17.86 -12.06 -15.66
N LEU A 125 18.12 -13.14 -16.41
CA LEU A 125 19.28 -13.26 -17.31
C LEU A 125 20.64 -13.13 -16.63
N GLU A 126 20.70 -13.42 -15.32
CA GLU A 126 21.92 -13.48 -14.54
C GLU A 126 22.43 -14.91 -14.37
N ARG A 127 23.76 -15.06 -14.28
CA ARG A 127 24.40 -16.38 -14.08
C ARG A 127 24.34 -16.85 -12.63
N SER A 128 24.30 -15.90 -11.71
CA SER A 128 24.22 -16.10 -10.26
C SER A 128 23.29 -15.04 -9.68
N SER A 129 22.54 -15.39 -8.63
CA SER A 129 21.74 -14.42 -7.88
C SER A 129 22.68 -13.39 -7.22
N PRO A 130 22.54 -12.09 -7.49
CA PRO A 130 23.36 -11.07 -6.85
C PRO A 130 23.03 -11.00 -5.36
N SER A 131 24.07 -10.99 -4.52
CA SER A 131 23.96 -10.77 -3.08
C SER A 131 24.18 -9.30 -2.70
N HIS A 132 23.94 -8.39 -3.66
CA HIS A 132 24.18 -6.95 -3.53
C HIS A 132 22.93 -6.25 -3.00
N THR A 133 23.12 -5.26 -2.12
CA THR A 133 22.03 -4.41 -1.66
C THR A 133 21.66 -3.43 -2.77
N VAL A 134 20.40 -3.47 -3.23
CA VAL A 134 19.90 -2.57 -4.28
C VAL A 134 19.94 -1.12 -3.81
N THR A 135 20.68 -0.28 -4.54
CA THR A 135 20.76 1.18 -4.32
C THR A 135 20.02 1.98 -5.39
N PHE A 136 19.70 1.37 -6.52
CA PHE A 136 18.96 2.01 -7.61
C PHE A 136 18.10 0.98 -8.37
N SER A 137 16.87 1.35 -8.77
CA SER A 137 16.05 0.53 -9.66
C SER A 137 15.24 1.35 -10.68
N PHE A 138 14.97 0.79 -11.86
CA PHE A 138 14.23 1.45 -12.94
C PHE A 138 13.47 0.48 -13.87
N PRO A 139 12.18 0.70 -14.18
CA PRO A 139 11.30 1.68 -13.57
C PRO A 139 11.21 1.37 -12.08
N GLY A 140 11.41 2.40 -11.25
CA GLY A 140 11.48 2.20 -9.81
C GLY A 140 10.19 1.56 -9.33
N SER A 141 10.28 0.55 -8.45
CA SER A 141 9.17 0.36 -7.52
C SER A 141 9.07 1.68 -6.75
N GLN A 142 7.89 2.29 -6.63
CA GLN A 142 7.78 3.54 -5.84
C GLN A 142 8.18 3.34 -4.35
N VAL A 143 8.41 2.09 -3.94
CA VAL A 143 8.99 1.66 -2.66
C VAL A 143 10.53 1.84 -2.62
N SER A 144 11.24 1.91 -3.75
CA SER A 144 12.69 2.17 -3.78
C SER A 144 13.06 3.65 -3.60
N SER A 145 12.08 4.57 -3.62
CA SER A 145 12.27 5.99 -3.31
C SER A 145 11.99 6.36 -1.85
N LEU A 146 11.79 5.36 -0.99
CA LEU A 146 11.61 5.59 0.45
C LEU A 146 12.91 6.10 1.08
N SER A 147 12.79 7.07 1.98
CA SER A 147 13.91 7.46 2.84
C SER A 147 14.35 6.27 3.73
N PRO A 148 15.58 6.28 4.26
CA PRO A 148 16.01 5.30 5.25
C PRO A 148 15.02 5.15 6.42
N GLU A 149 14.48 6.25 6.91
CA GLU A 149 13.50 6.32 8.01
C GLU A 149 12.19 5.64 7.64
N GLN A 150 11.68 5.90 6.44
CA GLN A 150 10.46 5.26 5.93
C GLN A 150 10.68 3.75 5.77
N ARG A 151 11.83 3.35 5.21
CA ARG A 151 12.16 1.94 5.05
C ARG A 151 12.23 1.23 6.40
N TYR A 152 12.85 1.87 7.40
CA TYR A 152 12.91 1.34 8.77
C TYR A 152 11.51 1.13 9.35
N LEU A 153 10.70 2.19 9.36
CA LEU A 153 9.35 2.14 9.92
C LEU A 153 8.45 1.11 9.21
N PHE A 154 8.56 0.99 7.89
CA PHE A 154 7.72 0.09 7.10
C PHE A 154 8.13 -1.36 7.32
N THR A 155 9.41 -1.61 7.60
CA THR A 155 9.92 -2.94 7.97
C THR A 155 9.39 -3.36 9.35
N CYS A 156 9.20 -2.42 10.29
CA CYS A 156 8.46 -2.66 11.54
C CYS A 156 6.98 -2.98 11.33
N ALA A 157 6.39 -2.52 10.22
CA ALA A 157 5.01 -2.77 9.84
C ALA A 157 4.84 -4.03 8.99
N ARG A 158 5.66 -5.06 9.24
CA ARG A 158 5.54 -6.40 8.65
C ARG A 158 5.34 -7.43 9.78
N PRO A 159 4.44 -8.40 9.64
CA PRO A 159 4.24 -9.39 10.71
C PRO A 159 5.46 -10.30 10.94
N ALA A 160 6.19 -10.61 9.87
CA ALA A 160 7.39 -11.46 9.90
C ALA A 160 8.64 -10.63 9.56
N THR A 161 9.02 -9.72 10.46
CA THR A 161 10.23 -8.92 10.29
C THR A 161 11.48 -9.74 10.65
N ASP A 162 12.46 -9.78 9.75
CA ASP A 162 13.78 -10.36 10.03
C ASP A 162 14.59 -9.39 10.92
N PRO A 163 15.00 -9.80 12.14
CA PRO A 163 15.86 -8.98 12.99
C PRO A 163 17.18 -8.59 12.31
N GLN A 164 17.71 -9.39 11.39
CA GLN A 164 18.93 -9.07 10.65
C GLN A 164 18.71 -7.91 9.66
N GLU A 165 17.59 -7.91 8.93
CA GLU A 165 17.20 -6.79 8.05
C GLU A 165 17.11 -5.48 8.88
N MET A 166 16.50 -5.55 10.05
CA MET A 166 16.38 -4.40 10.96
C MET A 166 17.73 -3.91 11.47
N GLN A 167 18.63 -4.81 11.86
CA GLN A 167 19.98 -4.43 12.29
C GLN A 167 20.80 -3.80 11.15
N VAL A 168 20.62 -4.25 9.92
CA VAL A 168 21.28 -3.65 8.75
C VAL A 168 20.78 -2.22 8.53
N LEU A 169 19.47 -1.98 8.64
CA LEU A 169 18.90 -0.64 8.47
C LEU A 169 19.38 0.33 9.55
N LEU A 170 19.57 -0.14 10.79
CA LEU A 170 20.13 0.64 11.91
C LEU A 170 21.56 1.14 11.69
N ARG A 171 22.31 0.59 10.72
CA ARG A 171 23.67 1.08 10.39
C ARG A 171 23.66 2.41 9.64
N SER A 172 22.49 2.83 9.17
CA SER A 172 22.31 4.15 8.54
C SER A 172 22.21 5.22 9.63
N ASP A 173 22.61 6.45 9.30
CA ASP A 173 22.33 7.59 10.17
C ASP A 173 20.84 7.93 10.06
N LEU A 174 20.06 7.54 11.07
CA LEU A 174 18.59 7.63 11.08
C LEU A 174 18.13 8.82 11.93
N ASN A 175 17.22 9.62 11.37
CA ASN A 175 16.53 10.63 12.16
C ASN A 175 15.42 10.01 13.03
N TRP A 176 15.74 9.74 14.29
CA TRP A 176 14.81 9.13 15.26
C TRP A 176 13.59 9.99 15.60
N GLN A 177 13.72 11.31 15.51
CA GLN A 177 12.59 12.21 15.70
C GLN A 177 11.60 12.05 14.54
N GLU A 178 12.10 12.07 13.30
CA GLU A 178 11.27 11.86 12.10
C GLU A 178 10.61 10.48 12.09
N ILE A 179 11.34 9.42 12.46
CA ILE A 179 10.77 8.07 12.60
C ILE A 179 9.63 8.06 13.62
N THR A 180 9.79 8.73 14.76
CA THR A 180 8.78 8.77 15.82
C THR A 180 7.55 9.55 15.38
N GLU A 181 7.72 10.71 14.75
CA GLU A 181 6.63 11.51 14.19
C GLU A 181 5.86 10.73 13.12
N MET A 182 6.56 10.04 12.22
CA MET A 182 5.93 9.15 11.25
C MET A 182 5.22 7.98 11.92
N ALA A 183 5.78 7.37 12.96
CA ALA A 183 5.15 6.26 13.66
C ALA A 183 3.84 6.69 14.33
N VAL A 184 3.78 7.91 14.89
CA VAL A 184 2.54 8.50 15.41
C VAL A 184 1.56 8.74 14.26
N HIS A 185 2.01 9.42 13.19
CA HIS A 185 1.18 9.74 12.04
C HIS A 185 0.58 8.49 11.39
N TYR A 186 1.32 7.40 11.29
CA TYR A 186 0.88 6.15 10.65
C TYR A 186 0.22 5.16 11.62
N SER A 187 0.09 5.52 12.90
CA SER A 187 -0.44 4.64 13.97
C SER A 187 0.36 3.34 14.14
N LEU A 188 1.69 3.42 14.06
CA LEU A 188 2.64 2.30 14.15
C LEU A 188 3.49 2.32 15.42
N VAL A 189 3.28 3.28 16.35
CA VAL A 189 4.10 3.43 17.55
C VAL A 189 4.28 2.12 18.34
N PRO A 190 3.22 1.33 18.64
CA PRO A 190 3.41 0.07 19.37
C PRO A 190 4.26 -0.96 18.61
N LEU A 191 4.15 -1.00 17.29
CA LEU A 191 4.91 -1.91 16.44
C LEU A 191 6.38 -1.50 16.37
N LEU A 192 6.65 -0.20 16.25
CA LEU A 192 8.00 0.34 16.31
C LEU A 192 8.66 0.02 17.67
N TYR A 193 7.98 0.33 18.76
CA TYR A 193 8.49 0.08 20.11
C TYR A 193 8.83 -1.39 20.34
N THR A 194 7.90 -2.30 20.03
CA THR A 194 8.11 -3.74 20.23
C THR A 194 9.14 -4.33 19.27
N SER A 195 9.26 -3.80 18.05
CA SER A 195 10.33 -4.19 17.13
C SER A 195 11.71 -3.80 17.68
N LEU A 196 11.84 -2.59 18.21
CA LEU A 196 13.09 -2.11 18.82
C LEU A 196 13.48 -2.92 20.07
N GLN A 197 12.50 -3.33 20.88
CA GLN A 197 12.76 -4.19 22.05
C GLN A 197 13.33 -5.57 21.70
N ARG A 198 13.06 -6.09 20.49
CA ARG A 198 13.57 -7.39 20.03
C ARG A 198 15.00 -7.31 19.51
N LEU A 199 15.54 -6.12 19.29
CA LEU A 199 16.91 -5.94 18.82
C LEU A 199 17.89 -6.10 19.98
N ASP A 200 19.13 -6.51 19.67
CA ASP A 200 20.19 -6.66 20.67
C ASP A 200 20.38 -5.35 21.44
N LYS A 201 20.51 -5.42 22.77
CA LYS A 201 20.73 -4.28 23.67
C LYS A 201 21.98 -3.45 23.29
N LYS A 202 22.87 -4.01 22.46
CA LYS A 202 24.03 -3.32 21.89
C LYS A 202 23.68 -2.30 20.82
N ALA A 203 22.47 -2.29 20.27
CA ALA A 203 22.01 -1.24 19.38
C ALA A 203 21.97 0.10 20.14
N ARG A 204 22.82 1.07 19.75
CA ARG A 204 22.85 2.40 20.35
C ARG A 204 21.60 3.20 19.93
N LEU A 205 20.49 2.94 20.61
CA LEU A 205 19.24 3.67 20.43
C LEU A 205 19.23 4.90 21.35
N PRO A 206 18.74 6.08 20.91
CA PRO A 206 18.60 7.23 21.79
C PRO A 206 17.64 6.92 22.95
N ALA A 207 18.12 7.06 24.18
CA ALA A 207 17.33 6.74 25.38
C ALA A 207 16.02 7.53 25.47
N GLY A 208 16.04 8.80 25.06
CA GLY A 208 14.86 9.67 25.01
C GLY A 208 13.78 9.13 24.07
N THR A 209 14.16 8.69 22.86
CA THR A 209 13.25 8.07 21.89
C THR A 209 12.62 6.80 22.44
N MET A 210 13.41 5.91 23.04
CA MET A 210 12.88 4.69 23.64
C MET A 210 11.89 4.96 24.79
N MET A 211 12.17 5.96 25.62
CA MET A 211 11.26 6.39 26.68
C MET A 211 9.95 6.95 26.10
N GLN A 212 10.03 7.82 25.09
CA GLN A 212 8.85 8.38 24.43
C GLN A 212 7.97 7.30 23.80
N LEU A 213 8.56 6.37 23.05
CA LEU A 213 7.85 5.25 22.43
C LEU A 213 7.22 4.33 23.48
N LYS A 214 7.91 4.08 24.60
CA LYS A 214 7.38 3.30 25.73
C LYS A 214 6.15 3.98 26.34
N THR A 215 6.21 5.28 26.59
CA THR A 215 5.08 6.05 27.14
C THR A 215 3.86 5.97 26.21
N LEU A 216 4.06 6.22 24.91
CA LEU A 216 2.99 6.13 23.92
C LEU A 216 2.42 4.71 23.79
N TYR A 217 3.26 3.68 23.84
CA TYR A 217 2.83 2.28 23.87
C TYR A 217 1.90 2.00 25.05
N HIS A 218 2.28 2.42 26.26
CA HIS A 218 1.45 2.23 27.45
C HIS A 218 0.16 3.04 27.40
N GLN A 219 0.18 4.26 26.84
CA GLN A 219 -1.04 5.04 26.62
C GLN A 219 -2.03 4.31 25.70
N HIS A 220 -1.55 3.76 24.58
CA HIS A 220 -2.40 2.94 23.70
C HIS A 220 -2.91 1.68 24.39
N ALA A 221 -2.09 1.01 25.19
CA ALA A 221 -2.51 -0.16 25.96
C ALA A 221 -3.65 0.17 26.93
N VAL A 222 -3.51 1.24 27.72
CA VAL A 222 -4.53 1.70 28.67
C VAL A 222 -5.80 2.11 27.94
N GLN A 223 -5.69 2.88 26.85
CA GLN A 223 -6.83 3.31 26.05
C GLN A 223 -7.60 2.10 25.50
N ASN A 224 -6.90 1.11 24.94
CA ASN A 224 -7.50 -0.09 24.39
C ASN A 224 -8.17 -0.96 25.46
N LEU A 225 -7.57 -1.07 26.65
CA LEU A 225 -8.19 -1.77 27.78
C LEU A 225 -9.46 -1.07 28.26
N HIS A 226 -9.47 0.27 28.28
CA HIS A 226 -10.68 1.05 28.58
C HIS A 226 -11.77 0.80 27.53
N MET A 227 -11.42 0.86 26.23
CA MET A 227 -12.35 0.55 25.13
C MET A 227 -12.90 -0.87 25.21
N ARG A 228 -12.05 -1.85 25.54
CA ARG A 228 -12.45 -3.25 25.73
C ARG A 228 -13.48 -3.41 26.85
N LYS A 229 -13.27 -2.72 27.98
CA LYS A 229 -14.25 -2.71 29.09
C LYS A 229 -15.59 -2.10 28.67
N ARG A 230 -15.56 -0.97 27.94
CA ARG A 230 -16.79 -0.35 27.41
C ARG A 230 -17.50 -1.23 26.40
N LEU A 231 -16.74 -1.90 25.54
CA LEU A 231 -17.28 -2.88 24.60
C LEU A 231 -17.94 -4.04 25.33
N GLN A 232 -17.36 -4.55 26.41
CA GLN A 232 -17.99 -5.58 27.25
C GLN A 232 -19.35 -5.13 27.79
N GLU A 233 -19.45 -3.90 28.31
CA GLU A 233 -20.71 -3.32 28.81
C GLU A 233 -21.78 -3.25 27.71
N ILE A 234 -21.40 -2.78 26.51
CA ILE A 234 -22.29 -2.67 25.35
C ILE A 234 -22.75 -4.05 24.87
N LEU A 235 -21.81 -4.97 24.61
CA LEU A 235 -22.13 -6.31 24.12
C LEU A 235 -22.98 -7.09 25.11
N SER A 236 -22.74 -6.94 26.42
CA SER A 236 -23.56 -7.57 27.46
C SER A 236 -25.01 -7.07 27.43
N ALA A 237 -25.22 -5.76 27.24
CA ALA A 237 -26.56 -5.20 27.14
C ALA A 237 -27.29 -5.69 25.89
N PHE A 238 -26.60 -5.75 24.75
CA PHE A 238 -27.16 -6.22 23.48
C PHE A 238 -27.50 -7.71 23.55
N ALA A 239 -26.62 -8.54 24.10
CA ALA A 239 -26.86 -9.96 24.31
C ALA A 239 -28.07 -10.22 25.21
N LYS A 240 -28.21 -9.49 26.33
CA LYS A 240 -29.38 -9.59 27.23
C LYS A 240 -30.70 -9.21 26.56
N ALA A 241 -30.65 -8.27 25.62
CA ALA A 241 -31.81 -7.81 24.85
C ALA A 241 -32.07 -8.66 23.59
N GLY A 242 -31.25 -9.69 23.32
CA GLY A 242 -31.38 -10.52 22.12
C GLY A 242 -31.02 -9.81 20.82
N VAL A 243 -30.24 -8.72 20.87
CA VAL A 243 -29.79 -7.97 19.68
C VAL A 243 -28.46 -8.55 19.18
N PRO A 244 -28.43 -9.24 18.02
CA PRO A 244 -27.19 -9.78 17.48
C PRO A 244 -26.26 -8.66 17.01
N VAL A 245 -24.95 -8.84 17.21
CA VAL A 245 -23.93 -7.86 16.84
C VAL A 245 -22.78 -8.56 16.13
N VAL A 246 -22.32 -7.96 15.03
CA VAL A 246 -21.02 -8.26 14.44
C VAL A 246 -20.04 -7.16 14.84
N VAL A 247 -19.00 -7.51 15.60
CA VAL A 247 -17.91 -6.58 15.94
C VAL A 247 -17.03 -6.38 14.71
N LEU A 248 -16.73 -5.13 14.36
CA LEU A 248 -16.00 -4.79 13.15
C LEU A 248 -14.59 -4.25 13.43
N LYS A 249 -13.74 -4.31 12.40
CA LYS A 249 -12.42 -3.65 12.26
C LYS A 249 -11.61 -3.70 13.57
N GLY A 250 -11.24 -2.52 14.07
CA GLY A 250 -11.33 -2.18 15.48
C GLY A 250 -10.98 -3.27 16.48
N ALA A 251 -11.97 -3.47 17.33
CA ALA A 251 -11.94 -4.40 18.42
C ALA A 251 -11.86 -5.85 17.95
N ALA A 252 -12.49 -6.19 16.81
CA ALA A 252 -12.42 -7.56 16.28
C ALA A 252 -10.98 -7.97 15.95
N LEU A 253 -10.23 -7.10 15.25
CA LEU A 253 -8.83 -7.33 14.93
C LEU A 253 -7.96 -7.34 16.19
N ALA A 254 -8.20 -6.42 17.12
CA ALA A 254 -7.39 -6.33 18.35
C ALA A 254 -7.48 -7.58 19.24
N GLU A 255 -8.62 -8.26 19.25
CA GLU A 255 -8.87 -9.45 20.10
C GLU A 255 -8.60 -10.78 19.36
N VAL A 256 -8.84 -10.86 18.04
CA VAL A 256 -8.79 -12.14 17.29
C VAL A 256 -7.56 -12.29 16.40
N VAL A 257 -7.01 -11.18 15.93
CA VAL A 257 -5.93 -11.17 14.93
C VAL A 257 -4.60 -10.70 15.52
N TYR A 258 -4.62 -9.65 16.33
CA TYR A 258 -3.40 -9.13 16.95
C TYR A 258 -2.95 -10.01 18.13
N PRO A 259 -1.63 -10.23 18.31
CA PRO A 259 -1.11 -10.98 19.44
C PRO A 259 -1.38 -10.33 20.80
N HIS A 260 -1.51 -9.00 20.82
CA HIS A 260 -1.74 -8.25 22.05
C HIS A 260 -2.55 -6.98 21.75
N ILE A 261 -3.52 -6.68 22.62
CA ILE A 261 -4.43 -5.53 22.41
C ILE A 261 -3.68 -4.19 22.29
N ALA A 262 -2.52 -4.03 22.96
CA ALA A 262 -1.72 -2.80 22.92
C ALA A 262 -1.11 -2.49 21.55
N LEU A 263 -1.00 -3.50 20.67
CA LEU A 263 -0.33 -3.36 19.38
C LEU A 263 -1.20 -2.69 18.31
N ARG A 264 -2.50 -2.53 18.57
CA ARG A 264 -3.45 -1.95 17.62
C ARG A 264 -4.04 -0.64 18.16
N PRO A 265 -3.42 0.52 17.93
CA PRO A 265 -4.04 1.79 18.30
C PRO A 265 -5.44 1.94 17.70
N MET A 266 -6.42 2.31 18.52
CA MET A 266 -7.82 2.52 18.13
C MET A 266 -8.35 3.83 18.72
N ARG A 267 -9.41 4.38 18.12
CA ARG A 267 -10.03 5.62 18.58
C ARG A 267 -11.54 5.50 18.76
N ASP A 268 -12.11 4.43 18.24
CA ASP A 268 -13.54 4.18 18.11
C ASP A 268 -13.83 2.68 18.21
N LEU A 269 -15.11 2.38 18.37
CA LEU A 269 -15.69 1.05 18.24
C LEU A 269 -16.64 1.05 17.04
N ASP A 270 -16.45 0.09 16.13
CA ASP A 270 -17.37 -0.16 15.02
C ASP A 270 -18.18 -1.43 15.30
N LEU A 271 -19.51 -1.32 15.35
CA LEU A 271 -20.42 -2.45 15.51
C LEU A 271 -21.42 -2.48 14.36
N LEU A 272 -21.70 -3.67 13.82
CA LEU A 272 -22.75 -3.89 12.82
C LEU A 272 -23.95 -4.58 13.47
N VAL A 273 -25.11 -3.97 13.32
CA VAL A 273 -26.43 -4.52 13.68
C VAL A 273 -27.29 -4.68 12.44
N ARG A 274 -28.34 -5.48 12.54
CA ARG A 274 -29.33 -5.55 11.46
C ARG A 274 -30.07 -4.22 11.37
N ARG A 275 -30.58 -3.89 10.18
CA ARG A 275 -31.22 -2.59 9.96
C ARG A 275 -32.48 -2.45 10.81
N GLU A 276 -33.24 -3.53 10.91
CA GLU A 276 -34.42 -3.71 11.75
C GLU A 276 -34.12 -3.52 13.25
N ASP A 277 -32.90 -3.85 13.71
CA ASP A 277 -32.51 -3.77 15.12
C ASP A 277 -31.95 -2.39 15.52
N THR A 278 -31.72 -1.49 14.57
CA THR A 278 -31.12 -0.16 14.83
C THR A 278 -31.87 0.65 15.88
N GLY A 279 -33.19 0.53 15.95
CA GLY A 279 -34.03 1.23 16.92
C GLY A 279 -33.90 0.68 18.35
N GLU A 280 -33.79 -0.65 18.53
CA GLU A 280 -33.50 -1.24 19.85
C GLU A 280 -32.06 -0.92 20.27
N ALA A 281 -31.10 -1.03 19.36
CA ALA A 281 -29.71 -0.71 19.62
C ALA A 281 -29.50 0.76 20.06
N ASP A 282 -30.15 1.73 19.41
CA ASP A 282 -30.15 3.14 19.86
C ASP A 282 -30.70 3.29 21.29
N ARG A 283 -31.84 2.62 21.59
CA ARG A 283 -32.43 2.65 22.94
C ARG A 283 -31.49 2.07 24.00
N LEU A 284 -30.81 0.97 23.71
CA LEU A 284 -29.84 0.35 24.62
C LEU A 284 -28.63 1.26 24.85
N LEU A 285 -28.08 1.84 23.80
CA LEU A 285 -26.95 2.77 23.90
C LEU A 285 -27.30 4.01 24.73
N ARG A 286 -28.50 4.59 24.55
CA ARG A 286 -28.97 5.71 25.37
C ARG A 286 -29.11 5.34 26.85
N ARG A 287 -29.60 4.13 27.16
CA ARG A 287 -29.65 3.62 28.55
C ARG A 287 -28.25 3.46 29.16
N LEU A 288 -27.26 3.15 28.34
CA LEU A 288 -25.83 3.14 28.72
C LEU A 288 -25.19 4.54 28.69
N HIS A 289 -25.99 5.60 28.58
CA HIS A 289 -25.55 7.00 28.56
C HIS A 289 -24.66 7.38 27.37
N TYR A 290 -24.83 6.70 26.23
CA TYR A 290 -24.26 7.11 24.96
C TYR A 290 -25.20 8.08 24.24
N THR A 291 -24.65 9.21 23.80
CA THR A 291 -25.42 10.25 23.09
C THR A 291 -25.02 10.28 21.62
N ALA A 292 -26.00 10.18 20.72
CA ALA A 292 -25.77 10.34 19.29
C ALA A 292 -25.37 11.78 18.95
N LEU A 293 -24.24 11.94 18.26
CA LEU A 293 -23.73 13.23 17.77
C LEU A 293 -24.30 13.54 16.39
N SER A 294 -25.61 13.83 16.34
CA SER A 294 -26.32 14.19 15.11
C SER A 294 -26.76 15.66 15.10
N PRO A 295 -25.92 16.60 14.63
CA PRO A 295 -26.37 17.97 14.37
C PRO A 295 -27.57 17.95 13.39
N PRO A 296 -28.62 18.80 13.59
CA PRO A 296 -29.82 18.79 12.75
C PRO A 296 -29.53 18.86 11.24
N ARG A 297 -28.50 19.63 10.85
CA ARG A 297 -28.05 19.77 9.45
C ARG A 297 -27.58 18.46 8.79
N PHE A 298 -27.22 17.44 9.57
CA PHE A 298 -26.74 16.15 9.07
C PHE A 298 -27.73 15.00 9.29
N ALA A 299 -28.89 15.26 9.90
CA ALA A 299 -29.88 14.20 10.19
C ALA A 299 -30.39 13.50 8.93
N ALA A 300 -30.59 14.24 7.82
CA ALA A 300 -30.94 13.64 6.53
C ALA A 300 -29.79 12.78 5.96
N TRP A 301 -28.54 13.21 6.13
CA TRP A 301 -27.38 12.49 5.65
C TRP A 301 -27.22 11.14 6.36
N TYR A 302 -27.35 11.11 7.70
CA TYR A 302 -27.25 9.88 8.48
C TYR A 302 -28.38 8.88 8.22
N ARG A 303 -29.57 9.32 7.81
CA ARG A 303 -30.69 8.43 7.44
C ARG A 303 -30.39 7.53 6.23
N GLU A 304 -29.59 8.04 5.30
CA GLU A 304 -29.17 7.32 4.10
C GLU A 304 -27.72 6.82 4.19
N HIS A 305 -27.08 7.00 5.35
CA HIS A 305 -25.71 6.58 5.55
C HIS A 305 -25.61 5.09 5.85
N HIS A 306 -24.39 4.57 5.98
CA HIS A 306 -24.16 3.16 6.32
C HIS A 306 -24.14 2.88 7.83
N HIS A 307 -24.11 3.94 8.64
CA HIS A 307 -24.18 3.92 10.08
C HIS A 307 -25.05 5.06 10.60
N LEU A 308 -25.57 4.89 11.81
CA LEU A 308 -26.21 5.97 12.55
C LEU A 308 -25.20 7.07 12.88
N ALA A 309 -25.69 8.21 13.37
CA ALA A 309 -24.80 9.25 13.87
C ALA A 309 -23.88 8.68 14.98
N PRO A 310 -22.57 8.99 14.97
CA PRO A 310 -21.64 8.45 15.94
C PRO A 310 -22.10 8.73 17.36
N TYR A 311 -22.04 7.73 18.22
CA TYR A 311 -22.36 7.84 19.62
C TYR A 311 -21.11 8.23 20.40
N MET A 312 -21.28 9.07 21.42
CA MET A 312 -20.24 9.43 22.35
C MET A 312 -20.68 9.06 23.75
N ASN A 313 -19.78 8.43 24.50
CA ASN A 313 -20.04 8.15 25.91
C ASN A 313 -20.03 9.44 26.76
N ARG A 314 -20.50 9.34 28.01
CA ARG A 314 -20.68 10.49 28.91
C ARG A 314 -19.41 11.33 29.14
N ASP A 315 -18.26 10.68 29.28
CA ASP A 315 -16.97 11.34 29.52
C ASP A 315 -16.27 11.83 28.24
N ARG A 316 -16.88 11.58 27.07
CA ARG A 316 -16.36 11.92 25.73
C ARG A 316 -15.00 11.33 25.38
N THR A 317 -14.68 10.17 25.96
CA THR A 317 -13.42 9.46 25.70
C THR A 317 -13.55 8.38 24.63
N LEU A 318 -14.77 7.99 24.24
CA LEU A 318 -15.01 6.90 23.31
C LEU A 318 -16.13 7.20 22.31
N ALA A 319 -15.77 7.18 21.02
CA ALA A 319 -16.71 7.18 19.92
C ALA A 319 -17.14 5.75 19.58
N LEU A 320 -18.43 5.55 19.29
CA LEU A 320 -19.01 4.30 18.82
C LEU A 320 -19.78 4.56 17.54
N GLU A 321 -19.45 3.85 16.47
CA GLU A 321 -20.18 3.86 15.21
C GLU A 321 -21.05 2.62 15.11
N LEU A 322 -22.37 2.83 15.04
CA LEU A 322 -23.34 1.75 14.87
C LEU A 322 -23.74 1.64 13.40
N HIS A 323 -23.14 0.67 12.73
CA HIS A 323 -23.31 0.35 11.32
C HIS A 323 -24.55 -0.53 11.10
N HIS A 324 -25.21 -0.32 9.96
CA HIS A 324 -26.19 -1.25 9.40
C HIS A 324 -25.82 -1.65 7.95
N HIS A 325 -24.67 -1.17 7.46
CA HIS A 325 -24.06 -1.53 6.19
C HIS A 325 -22.54 -1.26 6.26
N LEU A 326 -21.72 -1.93 5.44
CA LEU A 326 -20.25 -1.71 5.45
C LEU A 326 -19.76 -0.46 4.70
N VAL A 327 -20.57 0.10 3.80
CA VAL A 327 -20.20 1.20 2.90
C VAL A 327 -21.43 2.05 2.62
N PRO A 328 -21.28 3.37 2.48
CA PRO A 328 -22.42 4.24 2.22
C PRO A 328 -22.90 4.12 0.76
N PRO A 329 -24.23 4.24 0.51
CA PRO A 329 -24.82 3.98 -0.80
C PRO A 329 -24.21 4.81 -1.95
N HIS A 330 -23.82 6.05 -1.68
CA HIS A 330 -23.29 6.97 -2.69
C HIS A 330 -21.96 6.52 -3.32
N ILE A 331 -21.22 5.61 -2.66
CA ILE A 331 -19.98 5.03 -3.21
C ILE A 331 -20.28 4.13 -4.41
N GLY A 332 -21.48 3.56 -4.50
CA GLY A 332 -21.89 2.69 -5.61
C GLY A 332 -21.28 1.30 -5.58
N VAL A 333 -20.84 0.88 -4.38
CA VAL A 333 -20.49 -0.50 -4.07
C VAL A 333 -21.71 -1.15 -3.45
N GLN A 334 -22.09 -2.33 -3.92
CA GLN A 334 -23.24 -3.07 -3.41
C GLN A 334 -22.72 -4.28 -2.62
N VAL A 335 -22.83 -4.21 -1.29
CA VAL A 335 -22.48 -5.33 -0.41
C VAL A 335 -23.79 -5.93 0.11
N PRO A 336 -24.14 -7.19 -0.20
CA PRO A 336 -25.31 -7.85 0.34
C PRO A 336 -25.08 -8.12 1.83
N VAL A 337 -25.56 -7.22 2.70
CA VAL A 337 -25.33 -7.31 4.15
C VAL A 337 -25.95 -8.57 4.76
N GLN A 338 -27.07 -9.06 4.23
CA GLN A 338 -27.69 -10.30 4.72
C GLN A 338 -26.78 -11.51 4.56
N ASP A 339 -26.06 -11.58 3.45
CA ASP A 339 -25.08 -12.62 3.19
C ASP A 339 -23.90 -12.56 4.17
N LEU A 340 -23.52 -11.36 4.63
CA LEU A 340 -22.51 -11.20 5.69
C LEU A 340 -23.00 -11.81 7.01
N TRP A 341 -24.27 -11.59 7.36
CA TRP A 341 -24.87 -12.15 8.58
C TRP A 341 -24.93 -13.68 8.54
N GLN A 342 -25.27 -14.27 7.40
CA GLN A 342 -25.31 -15.72 7.24
C GLN A 342 -23.93 -16.38 7.42
N ARG A 343 -22.86 -15.66 7.05
CA ARG A 343 -21.49 -16.15 7.14
C ARG A 343 -20.73 -15.70 8.39
N ALA A 344 -21.31 -14.80 9.18
CA ALA A 344 -20.65 -14.26 10.36
C ALA A 344 -20.28 -15.40 11.33
N ARG A 345 -19.06 -15.35 11.87
CA ARG A 345 -18.53 -16.40 12.73
C ARG A 345 -18.75 -16.07 14.20
N PRO A 346 -19.21 -17.01 15.03
CA PRO A 346 -19.27 -16.82 16.47
C PRO A 346 -17.86 -16.77 17.06
N VAL A 347 -17.66 -15.86 18.01
CA VAL A 347 -16.43 -15.70 18.78
C VAL A 347 -16.74 -15.06 20.13
N SER A 348 -15.79 -15.09 21.06
CA SER A 348 -15.87 -14.33 22.31
C SER A 348 -15.04 -13.06 22.18
N ILE A 349 -15.67 -11.89 22.27
CA ILE A 349 -14.99 -10.58 22.29
C ILE A 349 -15.27 -9.93 23.63
N ALA A 350 -14.23 -9.43 24.30
CA ALA A 350 -14.36 -8.89 25.66
C ALA A 350 -15.08 -9.86 26.63
N SER A 351 -14.85 -11.17 26.43
CA SER A 351 -15.49 -12.27 27.16
C SER A 351 -17.01 -12.42 26.95
N ILE A 352 -17.58 -11.78 25.92
CA ILE A 352 -19.00 -11.87 25.56
C ILE A 352 -19.15 -12.65 24.24
N PRO A 353 -20.00 -13.70 24.19
CA PRO A 353 -20.35 -14.36 22.93
C PRO A 353 -20.96 -13.36 21.94
N THR A 354 -20.35 -13.25 20.77
CA THR A 354 -20.74 -12.30 19.72
C THR A 354 -20.35 -12.85 18.35
N LEU A 355 -20.49 -12.03 17.30
CA LEU A 355 -20.12 -12.40 15.94
C LEU A 355 -18.99 -11.50 15.42
N ILE A 356 -18.22 -12.03 14.47
CA ILE A 356 -17.29 -11.29 13.62
C ILE A 356 -17.54 -11.65 12.15
N LEU A 357 -17.02 -10.83 11.22
CA LEU A 357 -17.04 -11.17 9.80
C LEU A 357 -16.25 -12.46 9.53
N ALA A 358 -16.70 -13.26 8.56
CA ALA A 358 -15.89 -14.35 8.01
C ALA A 358 -14.55 -13.81 7.45
N PRO A 359 -13.48 -14.62 7.40
CA PRO A 359 -12.15 -14.15 6.99
C PRO A 359 -12.12 -13.39 5.67
N GLU A 360 -12.83 -13.88 4.63
CA GLU A 360 -12.88 -13.21 3.33
C GLU A 360 -13.67 -11.90 3.40
N ASP A 361 -14.76 -11.86 4.17
CA ASP A 361 -15.57 -10.64 4.34
C ASP A 361 -14.83 -9.60 5.18
N LEU A 362 -14.05 -10.02 6.18
CA LEU A 362 -13.17 -9.16 6.98
C LEU A 362 -12.09 -8.54 6.09
N LEU A 363 -11.37 -9.36 5.30
CA LEU A 363 -10.32 -8.85 4.42
C LEU A 363 -10.90 -7.92 3.34
N LEU A 364 -12.06 -8.25 2.77
CA LEU A 364 -12.76 -7.39 1.83
C LEU A 364 -13.17 -6.07 2.48
N HIS A 365 -13.70 -6.10 3.70
CA HIS A 365 -14.06 -4.90 4.46
C HIS A 365 -12.84 -3.99 4.69
N LEU A 366 -11.67 -4.56 5.05
CA LEU A 366 -10.43 -3.78 5.17
C LEU A 366 -10.04 -3.14 3.83
N CYS A 367 -10.20 -3.85 2.71
CA CYS A 367 -9.94 -3.31 1.38
C CYS A 367 -10.90 -2.15 1.05
N LEU A 368 -12.18 -2.33 1.34
CA LEU A 368 -13.21 -1.32 1.12
C LEU A 368 -12.93 -0.05 1.94
N HIS A 369 -12.56 -0.22 3.20
CA HIS A 369 -12.24 0.90 4.09
C HIS A 369 -11.09 1.73 3.54
N LEU A 370 -9.95 1.10 3.26
CA LEU A 370 -8.76 1.82 2.82
C LEU A 370 -8.93 2.44 1.43
N ALA A 371 -9.54 1.72 0.48
CA ALA A 371 -9.65 2.19 -0.90
C ALA A 371 -10.79 3.19 -1.11
N TYR A 372 -11.98 2.93 -0.54
CA TYR A 372 -13.20 3.67 -0.89
C TYR A 372 -13.66 4.66 0.19
N LEU A 373 -13.43 4.36 1.47
CA LEU A 373 -13.76 5.28 2.56
C LEU A 373 -12.63 6.29 2.76
N ASP A 374 -11.41 5.79 2.98
CA ASP A 374 -10.24 6.62 3.28
C ASP A 374 -9.52 7.17 2.04
N ARG A 375 -9.75 6.56 0.86
CA ARG A 375 -9.07 6.90 -0.41
C ARG A 375 -7.53 6.84 -0.31
N PHE A 376 -7.01 5.86 0.43
CA PHE A 376 -5.59 5.70 0.73
C PHE A 376 -4.95 6.89 1.46
N LEU A 377 -5.77 7.77 2.04
CA LEU A 377 -5.37 8.91 2.85
C LEU A 377 -5.75 8.65 4.32
N GLY A 378 -5.41 9.58 5.20
CA GLY A 378 -5.63 9.50 6.64
C GLY A 378 -4.45 8.94 7.44
N VAL A 379 -4.55 9.15 8.76
CA VAL A 379 -3.54 8.81 9.77
C VAL A 379 -3.31 7.28 9.84
N GLY A 380 -4.37 6.46 9.79
CA GLY A 380 -4.26 5.01 10.00
C GLY A 380 -3.83 4.16 8.80
N LYS A 381 -3.39 4.75 7.69
CA LYS A 381 -3.33 4.04 6.39
C LYS A 381 -2.28 2.94 6.28
N LEU A 382 -1.10 3.08 6.93
CA LEU A 382 -0.13 1.97 6.99
C LEU A 382 -0.54 0.91 8.01
N ARG A 383 -1.11 1.32 9.15
CA ARG A 383 -1.72 0.38 10.10
C ARG A 383 -2.80 -0.47 9.40
N ALA A 384 -3.58 0.10 8.48
CA ALA A 384 -4.55 -0.67 7.69
C ALA A 384 -3.91 -1.72 6.76
N LEU A 385 -2.73 -1.44 6.18
CA LEU A 385 -1.98 -2.46 5.42
C LEU A 385 -1.45 -3.57 6.33
N TYR A 386 -1.01 -3.20 7.55
CA TYR A 386 -0.58 -4.17 8.55
C TYR A 386 -1.76 -5.01 9.10
N ASP A 387 -2.94 -4.40 9.33
CA ASP A 387 -4.19 -5.10 9.67
C ASP A 387 -4.46 -6.19 8.61
N MET A 388 -4.32 -5.90 7.32
CA MET A 388 -4.49 -6.87 6.23
C MET A 388 -3.43 -7.98 6.29
N ALA A 389 -2.15 -7.62 6.45
CA ALA A 389 -1.07 -8.58 6.50
C ALA A 389 -1.23 -9.58 7.66
N LEU A 390 -1.55 -9.09 8.86
CA LEU A 390 -1.85 -9.94 10.01
C LEU A 390 -3.12 -10.77 9.81
N THR A 391 -4.17 -10.22 9.21
CA THR A 391 -5.40 -10.97 8.93
C THR A 391 -5.12 -12.14 7.99
N ILE A 392 -4.36 -11.92 6.93
CA ILE A 392 -3.96 -12.96 5.98
C ILE A 392 -3.11 -14.03 6.66
N GLN A 393 -2.16 -13.63 7.51
CA GLN A 393 -1.34 -14.57 8.28
C GLN A 393 -2.18 -15.39 9.26
N ARG A 394 -3.11 -14.75 9.99
CA ARG A 394 -3.94 -15.38 11.01
C ARG A 394 -4.87 -16.44 10.45
N TYR A 395 -5.42 -16.20 9.26
CA TYR A 395 -6.33 -17.11 8.57
C TYR A 395 -5.65 -17.86 7.41
N GLN A 396 -4.32 -17.97 7.44
CA GLN A 396 -3.61 -18.77 6.46
C GLN A 396 -4.10 -20.22 6.51
N GLY A 397 -4.52 -20.76 5.35
CA GLY A 397 -5.11 -22.09 5.24
C GLY A 397 -6.64 -22.14 5.44
N GLU A 398 -7.24 -21.13 6.07
CA GLU A 398 -8.71 -20.97 6.13
C GLU A 398 -9.24 -20.01 5.05
N LEU A 399 -8.44 -19.03 4.64
CA LEU A 399 -8.84 -17.99 3.71
C LEU A 399 -8.99 -18.54 2.28
N ASP A 400 -10.21 -18.50 1.75
CA ASP A 400 -10.52 -18.90 0.38
C ASP A 400 -10.40 -17.70 -0.57
N TRP A 401 -9.30 -17.69 -1.35
CA TRP A 401 -9.03 -16.63 -2.31
C TRP A 401 -10.02 -16.59 -3.48
N GLU A 402 -10.56 -17.73 -3.92
CA GLU A 402 -11.52 -17.76 -5.01
C GLU A 402 -12.85 -17.13 -4.58
N ARG A 403 -13.30 -17.43 -3.35
CA ARG A 403 -14.46 -16.75 -2.75
C ARG A 403 -14.25 -15.25 -2.63
N LEU A 404 -13.08 -14.82 -2.16
CA LEU A 404 -12.76 -13.40 -2.06
C LEU A 404 -12.81 -12.71 -3.43
N LEU A 405 -12.21 -13.32 -4.46
CA LEU A 405 -12.22 -12.83 -5.84
C LEU A 405 -13.65 -12.75 -6.40
N GLY A 406 -14.45 -13.81 -6.23
CA GLY A 406 -15.85 -13.84 -6.66
C GLY A 406 -16.69 -12.74 -6.01
N ARG A 407 -16.50 -12.47 -4.71
CA ARG A 407 -17.15 -11.35 -4.01
C ARG A 407 -16.66 -9.99 -4.50
N GLY A 408 -15.36 -9.85 -4.73
CA GLY A 408 -14.76 -8.65 -5.31
C GLY A 408 -15.43 -8.27 -6.63
N GLN A 409 -15.62 -9.26 -7.51
CA GLN A 409 -16.28 -9.10 -8.81
C GLN A 409 -17.77 -8.79 -8.65
N ALA A 410 -18.49 -9.58 -7.83
CA ALA A 410 -19.92 -9.39 -7.60
C ALA A 410 -20.22 -7.99 -7.05
N TYR A 411 -19.38 -7.47 -6.16
CA TYR A 411 -19.56 -6.15 -5.55
C TYR A 411 -18.91 -5.02 -6.37
N LYS A 412 -18.24 -5.36 -7.48
CA LYS A 412 -17.55 -4.45 -8.41
C LYS A 412 -16.44 -3.63 -7.75
N VAL A 413 -15.67 -4.28 -6.87
CA VAL A 413 -14.62 -3.64 -6.05
C VAL A 413 -13.21 -4.15 -6.37
N ASP A 414 -13.06 -4.86 -7.49
CA ASP A 414 -11.80 -5.48 -7.92
C ASP A 414 -10.63 -4.49 -7.95
N ARG A 415 -10.88 -3.25 -8.36
CA ARG A 415 -9.86 -2.19 -8.42
C ARG A 415 -9.35 -1.80 -7.05
N GLY A 416 -10.26 -1.56 -6.10
CA GLY A 416 -9.90 -1.24 -4.73
C GLY A 416 -9.17 -2.40 -4.08
N MET A 417 -9.70 -3.61 -4.25
CA MET A 417 -9.10 -4.84 -3.71
C MET A 417 -7.70 -5.09 -4.30
N TYR A 418 -7.50 -4.93 -5.61
CA TYR A 418 -6.19 -5.02 -6.24
C TYR A 418 -5.19 -4.04 -5.64
N ALA A 419 -5.57 -2.76 -5.54
CA ALA A 419 -4.67 -1.72 -5.06
C ALA A 419 -4.26 -1.96 -3.60
N THR A 420 -5.21 -2.28 -2.73
CA THR A 420 -4.94 -2.52 -1.30
C THR A 420 -4.14 -3.80 -1.08
N LEU A 421 -4.50 -4.90 -1.74
CA LEU A 421 -3.77 -6.17 -1.63
C LEU A 421 -2.35 -6.05 -2.22
N TRP A 422 -2.19 -5.34 -3.35
CA TRP A 422 -0.87 -5.07 -3.89
C TRP A 422 -0.02 -4.26 -2.90
N LEU A 423 -0.57 -3.20 -2.31
CA LEU A 423 0.12 -2.41 -1.29
C LEU A 423 0.46 -3.25 -0.04
N ALA A 424 -0.48 -4.04 0.47
CA ALA A 424 -0.27 -4.90 1.63
C ALA A 424 0.87 -5.90 1.39
N ARG A 425 0.96 -6.46 0.18
CA ARG A 425 2.09 -7.34 -0.19
C ARG A 425 3.42 -6.59 -0.26
N HIS A 426 3.47 -5.44 -0.93
CA HIS A 426 4.74 -4.78 -1.26
C HIS A 426 5.26 -3.85 -0.14
N ILE A 427 4.39 -3.40 0.76
CA ILE A 427 4.75 -2.55 1.90
C ILE A 427 4.79 -3.39 3.18
N ALA A 428 3.69 -4.07 3.51
CA ALA A 428 3.52 -4.80 4.77
C ALA A 428 3.93 -6.29 4.70
N GLY A 429 4.41 -6.77 3.54
CA GLY A 429 4.91 -8.14 3.39
C GLY A 429 3.82 -9.22 3.47
N ALA A 430 2.55 -8.88 3.18
CA ALA A 430 1.46 -9.83 3.23
C ALA A 430 1.65 -11.00 2.24
N GLY A 431 1.37 -12.24 2.70
CA GLY A 431 1.50 -13.48 1.92
C GLY A 431 0.41 -13.68 0.86
N ILE A 432 0.30 -12.74 -0.10
CA ILE A 432 -0.75 -12.76 -1.13
C ILE A 432 -0.23 -13.47 -2.39
N PRO A 433 -0.91 -14.53 -2.89
CA PRO A 433 -0.48 -15.25 -4.09
C PRO A 433 -0.45 -14.38 -5.35
N ASP A 434 0.51 -14.64 -6.26
CA ASP A 434 0.60 -13.95 -7.56
C ASP A 434 -0.66 -14.11 -8.41
N ALA A 435 -1.30 -15.28 -8.33
CA ALA A 435 -2.52 -15.59 -9.07
C ALA A 435 -3.67 -14.65 -8.70
N VAL A 436 -3.79 -14.28 -7.41
CA VAL A 436 -4.85 -13.38 -6.91
C VAL A 436 -4.70 -11.98 -7.51
N LEU A 437 -3.49 -11.41 -7.42
CA LEU A 437 -3.22 -10.08 -7.97
C LEU A 437 -3.34 -10.06 -9.50
N SER A 438 -2.90 -11.13 -10.17
CA SER A 438 -3.01 -11.27 -11.63
C SER A 438 -4.46 -11.35 -12.08
N THR A 439 -5.29 -12.10 -11.37
CA THR A 439 -6.73 -12.24 -11.67
C THR A 439 -7.45 -10.91 -11.50
N LEU A 440 -7.15 -10.15 -10.44
CA LEU A 440 -7.75 -8.83 -10.25
C LEU A 440 -7.32 -7.82 -11.31
N ALA A 441 -6.03 -7.80 -11.66
CA ALA A 441 -5.52 -6.92 -12.70
C ALA A 441 -6.07 -7.25 -14.10
N ALA A 442 -6.41 -8.52 -14.36
CA ALA A 442 -6.94 -8.95 -15.66
C ALA A 442 -8.30 -8.32 -16.00
N GLY A 443 -9.09 -7.93 -14.99
CA GLY A 443 -10.38 -7.26 -15.18
C GLY A 443 -10.29 -5.76 -15.55
N PHE A 444 -9.08 -5.23 -15.71
CA PHE A 444 -8.89 -3.80 -15.98
C PHE A 444 -8.86 -3.55 -17.49
N HIS A 445 -9.91 -2.89 -17.99
CA HIS A 445 -10.12 -2.66 -19.43
C HIS A 445 -10.27 -1.18 -19.80
N GLY A 446 -10.01 -0.25 -18.86
CA GLY A 446 -10.21 1.18 -19.11
C GLY A 446 -9.18 1.76 -20.08
N PHE A 447 -7.90 1.43 -19.89
CA PHE A 447 -6.80 1.87 -20.76
C PHE A 447 -5.53 1.02 -20.52
N PRO A 448 -4.56 1.02 -21.45
CA PRO A 448 -3.29 0.30 -21.25
C PRO A 448 -2.57 0.78 -19.98
N TYR A 449 -2.14 -0.17 -19.15
CA TYR A 449 -1.43 0.09 -17.88
C TYR A 449 -2.27 0.77 -16.77
N GLU A 450 -3.60 0.68 -16.82
CA GLU A 450 -4.51 1.14 -15.76
C GLU A 450 -4.05 0.65 -14.37
N ASP A 451 -3.64 -0.61 -14.29
CA ASP A 451 -3.12 -1.24 -13.07
C ASP A 451 -1.86 -0.54 -12.54
N ARG A 452 -0.97 -0.06 -13.41
CA ARG A 452 0.26 0.64 -13.04
C ARG A 452 -0.04 2.04 -12.55
N VAL A 453 -0.97 2.74 -13.20
CA VAL A 453 -1.40 4.08 -12.77
C VAL A 453 -2.09 4.01 -11.43
N LEU A 454 -3.01 3.05 -11.24
CA LEU A 454 -3.67 2.84 -9.95
C LEU A 454 -2.67 2.54 -8.84
N ARG A 455 -1.70 1.64 -9.07
CA ARG A 455 -0.63 1.37 -8.11
C ARG A 455 0.20 2.61 -7.79
N ALA A 456 0.55 3.40 -8.80
CA ALA A 456 1.33 4.62 -8.62
C ALA A 456 0.59 5.68 -7.78
N VAL A 457 -0.71 5.88 -8.05
CA VAL A 457 -1.54 6.83 -7.31
C VAL A 457 -1.75 6.35 -5.87
N ALA A 458 -2.11 5.07 -5.69
CA ALA A 458 -2.34 4.49 -4.37
C ALA A 458 -1.06 4.48 -3.52
N THR A 459 0.07 4.10 -4.11
CA THR A 459 1.38 4.14 -3.41
C THR A 459 1.72 5.57 -3.03
N ARG A 460 1.59 6.54 -3.96
CA ARG A 460 1.85 7.94 -3.62
C ARG A 460 0.96 8.42 -2.49
N ALA A 461 -0.33 8.10 -2.51
CA ALA A 461 -1.27 8.47 -1.46
C ALA A 461 -0.88 7.87 -0.09
N ILE A 462 -0.53 6.58 -0.05
CA ILE A 462 -0.06 5.89 1.16
C ILE A 462 1.22 6.52 1.73
N LEU A 463 2.17 6.91 0.87
CA LEU A 463 3.45 7.47 1.29
C LEU A 463 3.41 8.98 1.61
N THR A 464 2.28 9.65 1.31
CA THR A 464 2.16 11.10 1.47
C THR A 464 1.84 11.45 2.92
N SER A 465 2.68 12.24 3.59
CA SER A 465 2.31 12.85 4.86
C SER A 465 1.40 14.05 4.63
N GLU A 466 0.22 14.06 5.25
CA GLU A 466 -0.77 15.13 5.06
C GLU A 466 -0.36 16.44 5.75
N SER A 467 0.47 16.37 6.79
CA SER A 467 0.94 17.56 7.51
C SER A 467 1.93 18.39 6.70
N THR A 468 2.68 17.77 5.80
CA THR A 468 3.74 18.42 5.01
C THR A 468 3.40 18.59 3.53
N THR A 469 2.29 18.02 3.08
CA THR A 469 1.90 18.04 1.67
C THR A 469 0.89 19.13 1.38
N SER A 470 1.07 19.81 0.23
CA SER A 470 0.15 20.87 -0.18
C SER A 470 -1.30 20.35 -0.28
N PRO A 471 -2.31 21.15 0.13
CA PRO A 471 -3.72 20.77 -0.02
C PRO A 471 -4.14 20.46 -1.46
N LEU A 472 -3.50 21.09 -2.45
CA LEU A 472 -3.75 20.84 -3.87
C LEU A 472 -3.30 19.43 -4.27
N THR A 473 -2.14 19.00 -3.80
CA THR A 473 -1.63 17.65 -4.06
C THR A 473 -2.52 16.59 -3.42
N LEU A 474 -2.97 16.81 -2.18
CA LEU A 474 -3.90 15.91 -1.50
C LEU A 474 -5.24 15.80 -2.24
N ALA A 475 -5.80 16.94 -2.66
CA ALA A 475 -7.02 16.96 -3.46
C ALA A 475 -6.86 16.23 -4.79
N LEU A 476 -5.71 16.41 -5.47
CA LEU A 476 -5.41 15.70 -6.72
C LEU A 476 -5.33 14.18 -6.51
N LEU A 477 -4.63 13.72 -5.47
CA LEU A 477 -4.53 12.30 -5.14
C LEU A 477 -5.90 11.70 -4.81
N TYR A 478 -6.71 12.43 -4.05
CA TYR A 478 -8.08 12.03 -3.72
C TYR A 478 -8.95 11.88 -4.98
N GLU A 479 -8.94 12.88 -5.87
CA GLU A 479 -9.74 12.86 -7.10
C GLU A 479 -9.26 11.79 -8.09
N LEU A 480 -7.94 11.65 -8.28
CA LEU A 480 -7.37 10.60 -9.14
C LEU A 480 -7.67 9.20 -8.59
N GLY A 481 -7.49 8.98 -7.29
CA GLY A 481 -7.86 7.72 -6.65
C GLY A 481 -9.34 7.41 -6.84
N THR A 482 -10.20 8.42 -6.70
CA THR A 482 -11.64 8.27 -6.93
C THR A 482 -11.98 7.92 -8.37
N ALA A 483 -11.38 8.61 -9.33
CA ALA A 483 -11.59 8.39 -10.75
C ALA A 483 -11.16 6.99 -11.18
N LEU A 484 -10.03 6.51 -10.65
CA LEU A 484 -9.47 5.19 -10.97
C LEU A 484 -10.26 4.06 -10.30
N LEU A 485 -10.77 4.24 -9.09
CA LEU A 485 -11.58 3.22 -8.40
C LEU A 485 -13.02 3.12 -8.91
N SER A 486 -13.53 4.16 -9.57
CA SER A 486 -14.93 4.22 -10.04
C SER A 486 -15.07 4.88 -11.42
N PRO A 487 -14.45 4.31 -12.48
CA PRO A 487 -14.37 4.94 -13.80
C PRO A 487 -15.74 5.25 -14.43
N GLN A 488 -16.77 4.45 -14.13
CA GLN A 488 -18.14 4.65 -14.62
C GLN A 488 -18.78 5.96 -14.11
N LYS A 489 -18.32 6.50 -12.98
CA LYS A 489 -18.81 7.78 -12.41
C LYS A 489 -18.00 9.00 -12.87
N THR A 490 -16.85 8.78 -13.49
CA THR A 490 -15.84 9.81 -13.80
C THR A 490 -16.26 10.70 -14.98
N GLY A 491 -17.01 10.17 -15.96
CA GLY A 491 -17.51 10.92 -17.12
C GLY A 491 -18.38 12.14 -16.76
N ARG A 492 -19.06 12.15 -15.61
CA ARG A 492 -19.86 13.29 -15.12
C ARG A 492 -19.08 14.28 -14.25
N ARG A 493 -17.99 13.87 -13.59
CA ARG A 493 -17.30 14.69 -12.57
C ARG A 493 -16.14 15.53 -13.08
N ILE A 494 -15.42 15.10 -14.12
CA ILE A 494 -14.29 15.86 -14.68
C ILE A 494 -14.75 17.25 -15.19
N GLY A 495 -15.94 17.34 -15.80
CA GLY A 495 -16.53 18.61 -16.24
C GLY A 495 -16.93 19.56 -15.10
N THR A 496 -17.25 19.04 -13.91
CA THR A 496 -17.53 19.87 -12.72
C THR A 496 -16.26 20.33 -12.00
N LEU A 497 -15.17 19.56 -12.09
CA LEU A 497 -13.89 19.85 -11.45
C LEU A 497 -13.16 21.01 -12.16
N SER A 498 -13.17 21.03 -13.51
CA SER A 498 -12.62 22.14 -14.30
C SER A 498 -13.34 23.46 -13.99
N ARG A 499 -14.68 23.43 -13.85
CA ARG A 499 -15.49 24.60 -13.45
C ARG A 499 -15.20 25.06 -12.02
N ARG A 500 -15.08 24.15 -11.04
CA ARG A 500 -14.84 24.50 -9.62
C ARG A 500 -13.41 24.98 -9.37
N ILE A 501 -12.42 24.41 -10.03
CA ILE A 501 -11.03 24.88 -9.98
C ILE A 501 -10.93 26.26 -10.64
N GLY A 502 -11.56 26.45 -11.81
CA GLY A 502 -11.63 27.76 -12.48
C GLY A 502 -12.27 28.84 -11.60
N GLN A 503 -13.36 28.51 -10.88
CA GLN A 503 -14.04 29.45 -9.98
C GLN A 503 -13.22 29.79 -8.72
N ARG A 504 -12.50 28.82 -8.12
CA ARG A 504 -11.66 29.05 -6.93
C ARG A 504 -10.37 29.81 -7.27
N VAL A 505 -9.74 29.50 -8.40
CA VAL A 505 -8.57 30.24 -8.91
C VAL A 505 -8.99 31.66 -9.29
N GLY A 506 -10.12 31.83 -9.96
CA GLY A 506 -10.68 33.14 -10.30
C GLY A 506 -11.12 34.00 -9.09
N ARG A 507 -11.46 33.39 -7.95
CA ARG A 507 -11.74 34.13 -6.69
C ARG A 507 -10.45 34.54 -5.97
N ARG A 508 -9.42 33.69 -5.95
CA ARG A 508 -8.12 34.01 -5.32
C ARG A 508 -7.34 35.08 -6.11
N LEU A 509 -7.40 35.06 -7.44
CA LEU A 509 -6.79 36.11 -8.27
C LEU A 509 -7.48 37.47 -8.10
N ARG A 510 -8.81 37.50 -7.92
CA ARG A 510 -9.55 38.74 -7.61
C ARG A 510 -9.26 39.27 -6.20
N GLN A 511 -9.13 38.39 -5.20
CA GLN A 511 -8.72 38.77 -3.85
C GLN A 511 -7.27 39.26 -3.77
N ALA A 512 -6.36 38.69 -4.57
CA ALA A 512 -4.99 39.18 -4.68
C ALA A 512 -4.91 40.54 -5.39
N ARG A 513 -5.73 40.77 -6.42
CA ARG A 513 -5.80 42.04 -7.15
C ARG A 513 -6.41 43.19 -6.31
N ASN A 514 -7.38 42.89 -5.45
CA ASN A 514 -7.97 43.88 -4.54
C ASN A 514 -7.08 44.20 -3.31
N ARG A 515 -6.09 43.36 -2.99
CA ARG A 515 -5.10 43.65 -1.93
C ARG A 515 -3.89 44.46 -2.41
N ALA A 516 -3.73 44.61 -3.72
CA ALA A 516 -2.66 45.40 -4.34
C ALA A 516 -3.06 46.86 -4.63
N PHE A 517 -4.30 47.27 -4.34
CA PHE A 517 -4.81 48.62 -4.60
C PHE A 517 -5.59 49.20 -3.40
N THR A 518 -4.96 49.21 -2.23
CA THR A 518 -5.40 50.04 -1.10
C THR A 518 -4.20 50.85 -0.63
N PRO A 519 -4.15 52.18 -0.88
CA PRO A 519 -3.12 53.03 -0.33
C PRO A 519 -3.32 53.12 1.19
N LEU A 520 -2.22 52.98 1.92
CA LEU A 520 -2.16 53.17 3.36
C LEU A 520 -2.46 54.63 3.69
N SER A 521 -3.46 54.85 4.54
CA SER A 521 -3.65 56.06 5.34
C SER A 521 -3.98 55.64 6.77
#